data_AF-A0A7X0VWJ9-F1
#
_entry.id   AF-A0A7X0VWJ9-F1
#
_cell.length_a   1.000
_cell.length_b   1.000
_cell.length_c   1.000
_cell.angle_alpha   90.00
_cell.angle_beta   90.00
_cell.angle_gamma   90.00
#
_symmetry.space_group_name_H-M   'P 1'
#
loop_
_entity.id
_entity.type
_entity.pdbx_description
1 polymer ?
#
loop_
_entity_poly.entity_id
_entity_poly.type
_entity_poly.pdbx_seq_one_letter_code
_entity_poly.pdbx_strand_id
1 'polypeptide(L)'
;MESREYGMGVTAGAARVLLVGTGPLLASLAAALDASGFADVQVRLTASSSGEAEPSWRESLGWAQWVWFGSCEEDREELLMLEEECRRAGKPLLPALIVRGTGMAGPLGDPSSGAGWEAVRRRVHRTALSEGGAPRADSFAEAMLANVLVSEWLKEVAEGGRSTLRDHVYLLDLETLEGRCHPFASPASGGRRFSPQPLEPGLLLQPASGDEEERDLFVVFGRLTSPVSGIFRLWDEGDLSQLPLSQCRVQTIDPLSEGFAELMPLAACAGLTHREARREAGLAGIESYTARLASSAELVSQPAEWTGIGAGGTVPEAFNRALRNGLARYMEKKKQPASRPSQIREWKIGAVRDAHCRFYGQTLAVMGGTPAVFEREDCLGFPSIWVRAGSRWYGGTGLNRTLALRMALQRAIQDAQLRGAGTVTAECETTPADGEGDEDEVPLLDVEETEEMNSVRLTASALRILDANRVRLSIFDLAAEPFLKEEFGAVLGLLLEEGTE
;
A
#
# COMPACT_ATOMS: atom_id res chain seq x y z
N MET A 1 -32.29 -22.72 23.76
CA MET A 1 -33.68 -22.66 23.26
C MET A 1 -33.80 -21.24 22.70
N GLU A 2 -33.48 -20.96 21.44
CA GLU A 2 -33.77 -21.66 20.20
C GLU A 2 -32.52 -21.80 19.33
N SER A 3 -32.34 -22.99 18.77
CA SER A 3 -31.36 -23.31 17.73
C SER A 3 -31.98 -22.93 16.40
N ARG A 4 -31.36 -22.02 15.64
CA ARG A 4 -31.64 -21.87 14.20
C ARG A 4 -30.72 -22.82 13.44
N GLU A 5 -31.26 -23.97 13.09
CA GLU A 5 -30.69 -24.89 12.11
C GLU A 5 -30.67 -24.21 10.74
N TYR A 6 -29.49 -23.81 10.26
CA TYR A 6 -29.22 -23.72 8.83
C TYR A 6 -28.50 -25.00 8.41
N GLY A 7 -29.26 -26.09 8.32
CA GLY A 7 -28.82 -27.33 7.72
C GLY A 7 -29.12 -27.32 6.23
N MET A 8 -28.15 -26.93 5.39
CA MET A 8 -28.08 -27.47 4.03
C MET A 8 -27.17 -28.70 4.06
N GLY A 9 -27.70 -29.79 4.62
CA GLY A 9 -27.17 -31.12 4.35
C GLY A 9 -27.55 -31.51 2.94
N VAL A 10 -26.70 -31.20 1.97
CA VAL A 10 -26.80 -31.79 0.63
C VAL A 10 -26.45 -33.26 0.78
N THR A 11 -27.46 -34.12 0.73
CA THR A 11 -27.27 -35.56 0.49
C THR A 11 -26.51 -35.72 -0.83
N ALA A 12 -25.56 -36.65 -0.89
CA ALA A 12 -24.67 -36.89 -2.05
C ALA A 12 -25.44 -37.38 -3.30
N GLY A 13 -26.29 -36.52 -3.86
CA GLY A 13 -26.72 -36.54 -5.25
C GLY A 13 -25.74 -35.76 -6.10
N ALA A 14 -25.65 -36.09 -7.39
CA ALA A 14 -24.75 -35.43 -8.33
C ALA A 14 -24.99 -33.92 -8.34
N ALA A 15 -23.98 -33.15 -7.95
CA ALA A 15 -24.05 -31.69 -7.97
C ALA A 15 -24.04 -31.21 -9.42
N ARG A 16 -24.89 -30.23 -9.74
CA ARG A 16 -24.98 -29.69 -11.12
C ARG A 16 -23.89 -28.65 -11.35
N VAL A 17 -22.91 -28.98 -12.19
CA VAL A 17 -21.76 -28.14 -12.50
C VAL A 17 -21.85 -27.64 -13.94
N LEU A 18 -21.79 -26.32 -14.12
CA LEU A 18 -21.65 -25.70 -15.43
C LEU A 18 -20.19 -25.30 -15.63
N LEU A 19 -19.53 -25.94 -16.61
CA LEU A 19 -18.21 -25.56 -17.09
C LEU A 19 -18.35 -24.53 -18.21
N VAL A 20 -17.71 -23.38 -18.05
CA VAL A 20 -17.62 -22.31 -19.04
C VAL A 20 -16.17 -22.06 -19.38
N GLY A 21 -15.82 -21.88 -20.65
CA GLY A 21 -14.44 -21.58 -20.99
C GLY A 21 -14.05 -21.97 -22.41
N THR A 22 -12.75 -22.10 -22.62
CA THR A 22 -12.12 -22.44 -23.90
C THR A 22 -10.84 -23.22 -23.72
N GLY A 23 -10.46 -23.94 -24.77
CA GLY A 23 -9.15 -24.56 -24.85
C GLY A 23 -8.99 -25.84 -24.02
N PRO A 24 -7.74 -26.33 -23.92
CA PRO A 24 -7.44 -27.64 -23.35
C PRO A 24 -7.60 -27.71 -21.82
N LEU A 25 -7.50 -26.58 -21.11
CA LEU A 25 -7.82 -26.54 -19.68
C LEU A 25 -9.30 -26.87 -19.40
N LEU A 26 -10.23 -26.37 -20.22
CA LEU A 26 -11.65 -26.72 -20.10
C LEU A 26 -11.88 -28.23 -20.27
N ALA A 27 -11.19 -28.86 -21.23
CA ALA A 27 -11.26 -30.30 -21.44
C ALA A 27 -10.71 -31.08 -20.24
N SER A 28 -9.60 -30.61 -19.66
CA SER A 28 -9.01 -31.20 -18.45
C SER A 28 -9.95 -31.08 -17.24
N LEU A 29 -10.64 -29.95 -17.07
CA LEU A 29 -11.66 -29.75 -16.04
C LEU A 29 -12.85 -30.71 -16.22
N ALA A 30 -13.34 -30.86 -17.45
CA ALA A 30 -14.42 -31.79 -17.75
C ALA A 30 -14.02 -33.24 -17.44
N ALA A 31 -12.82 -33.66 -17.86
CA ALA A 31 -12.31 -34.99 -17.59
C ALA A 31 -12.13 -35.25 -16.08
N ALA A 32 -11.61 -34.27 -15.33
CA ALA A 32 -11.42 -34.39 -13.89
C ALA A 32 -12.75 -34.47 -13.12
N LEU A 33 -13.77 -33.72 -13.55
CA LEU A 33 -15.12 -33.81 -12.97
C LEU A 33 -15.80 -35.15 -13.28
N ASP A 34 -15.73 -35.62 -14.53
CA ASP A 34 -16.30 -36.92 -14.92
C ASP A 34 -15.66 -38.06 -14.11
N ALA A 35 -14.33 -38.03 -13.97
CA ALA A 35 -13.58 -38.98 -13.15
C ALA A 35 -13.95 -38.94 -11.65
N SER A 36 -14.46 -37.82 -11.16
CA SER A 36 -14.91 -37.70 -9.76
C SER A 36 -16.21 -38.46 -9.49
N GLY A 37 -17.10 -38.59 -10.48
CA GLY A 37 -18.41 -39.23 -10.33
C GLY A 37 -19.42 -38.49 -9.44
N PHE A 38 -19.09 -37.27 -8.96
CA PHE A 38 -19.92 -36.49 -8.04
C PHE A 38 -20.70 -35.35 -8.71
N ALA A 39 -20.59 -35.20 -10.03
CA ALA A 39 -21.16 -34.08 -10.76
C ALA A 39 -21.98 -34.53 -11.98
N ASP A 40 -23.10 -33.83 -12.19
CA ASP A 40 -23.78 -33.78 -13.49
C ASP A 40 -23.27 -32.52 -14.19
N VAL A 41 -22.66 -32.68 -15.37
CA VAL A 41 -21.81 -31.64 -15.99
C VAL A 41 -22.42 -31.16 -17.30
N GLN A 42 -22.57 -29.84 -17.43
CA GLN A 42 -22.80 -29.20 -18.72
C GLN A 42 -21.60 -28.34 -19.10
N VAL A 43 -21.16 -28.46 -20.35
CA VAL A 43 -20.05 -27.66 -20.89
C VAL A 43 -20.60 -26.62 -21.86
N ARG A 44 -20.12 -25.38 -21.73
CA ARG A 44 -20.43 -24.26 -22.64
C ARG A 44 -19.14 -23.55 -23.02
N LEU A 45 -19.01 -23.26 -24.32
CA LEU A 45 -17.87 -22.54 -24.84
C LEU A 45 -18.11 -21.03 -24.75
N THR A 46 -17.04 -20.28 -24.52
CA THR A 46 -17.03 -18.82 -24.60
C THR A 46 -17.24 -18.36 -26.04
N ALA A 47 -17.85 -17.18 -26.23
CA ALA A 47 -18.15 -16.68 -27.57
C ALA A 47 -16.87 -16.18 -28.23
N SER A 48 -16.40 -16.85 -29.28
CA SER A 48 -15.25 -16.41 -30.06
C SER A 48 -15.57 -15.07 -30.73
N SER A 49 -14.79 -14.04 -30.42
CA SER A 49 -14.89 -12.64 -30.85
C SER A 49 -15.50 -12.42 -32.26
N SER A 50 -16.83 -12.39 -32.34
CA SER A 50 -17.58 -11.99 -33.53
C SER A 50 -18.97 -11.57 -33.04
N GLY A 51 -19.25 -10.28 -33.18
CA GLY A 51 -20.30 -9.57 -32.44
C GLY A 51 -21.72 -10.12 -32.62
N GLU A 52 -22.53 -9.83 -31.60
CA GLU A 52 -24.00 -9.89 -31.53
C GLU A 52 -24.70 -11.19 -31.09
N ALA A 53 -23.99 -12.22 -30.60
CA ALA A 53 -24.64 -13.33 -29.89
C ALA A 53 -24.54 -13.15 -28.36
N GLU A 54 -25.66 -13.29 -27.63
CA GLU A 54 -25.62 -13.43 -26.17
C GLU A 54 -24.76 -14.66 -25.78
N PRO A 55 -24.06 -14.62 -24.62
CA PRO A 55 -23.22 -15.73 -24.21
C PRO A 55 -24.01 -17.02 -24.01
N SER A 56 -23.60 -18.10 -24.66
CA SER A 56 -24.33 -19.39 -24.67
C SER A 56 -24.54 -20.01 -23.28
N TRP A 57 -23.74 -19.61 -22.29
CA TRP A 57 -23.84 -20.07 -20.92
C TRP A 57 -24.97 -19.41 -20.12
N ARG A 58 -25.47 -18.23 -20.54
CA ARG A 58 -26.45 -17.44 -19.78
C ARG A 58 -27.77 -18.20 -19.56
N GLU A 59 -28.23 -18.93 -20.57
CA GLU A 59 -29.43 -19.77 -20.49
C GLU A 59 -29.25 -20.98 -19.55
N SER A 60 -28.00 -21.46 -19.42
CA SER A 60 -27.66 -22.66 -18.64
C SER A 60 -27.36 -22.33 -17.18
N LEU A 61 -27.15 -21.06 -16.84
CA LEU A 61 -26.90 -20.63 -15.46
C LEU A 61 -28.01 -21.11 -14.54
N GLY A 62 -29.29 -20.96 -14.90
CA GLY A 62 -30.42 -21.33 -14.05
C GLY A 62 -30.38 -22.78 -13.54
N TRP A 63 -29.87 -23.70 -14.35
CA TRP A 63 -29.73 -25.12 -14.00
C TRP A 63 -28.55 -25.39 -13.05
N ALA A 64 -27.47 -24.63 -13.14
CA ALA A 64 -26.24 -24.88 -12.40
C ALA A 64 -26.36 -24.61 -10.89
N GLN A 65 -25.74 -25.45 -10.06
CA GLN A 65 -25.47 -25.15 -8.64
C GLN A 65 -24.07 -24.57 -8.46
N TRP A 66 -23.13 -25.03 -9.28
CA TRP A 66 -21.75 -24.58 -9.31
C TRP A 66 -21.38 -24.14 -10.72
N VAL A 67 -20.65 -23.03 -10.82
CA VAL A 67 -20.12 -22.56 -12.10
C VAL A 67 -18.61 -22.61 -12.02
N TRP A 68 -17.96 -23.22 -13.00
CA TRP A 68 -16.51 -23.21 -13.10
C TRP A 68 -16.10 -22.54 -14.40
N PHE A 69 -15.01 -21.79 -14.34
CA PHE A 69 -14.43 -21.14 -15.51
C PHE A 69 -13.06 -21.75 -15.82
N GLY A 70 -12.78 -22.05 -17.08
CA GLY A 70 -11.52 -22.65 -17.51
C GLY A 70 -11.01 -22.06 -18.82
N SER A 71 -9.92 -21.31 -18.81
CA SER A 71 -9.30 -20.82 -20.07
C SER A 71 -7.77 -20.82 -19.99
N CYS A 72 -7.14 -21.06 -21.14
CA CYS A 72 -5.69 -20.86 -21.32
C CYS A 72 -5.35 -19.44 -21.81
N GLU A 73 -6.36 -18.63 -22.07
CA GLU A 73 -6.23 -17.23 -22.45
C GLU A 73 -6.76 -16.35 -21.29
N GLU A 74 -6.21 -15.14 -21.13
CA GLU A 74 -6.74 -14.17 -20.16
C GLU A 74 -8.03 -13.56 -20.74
N ASP A 75 -9.10 -14.38 -20.83
CA ASP A 75 -10.45 -14.01 -21.29
C ASP A 75 -11.17 -13.16 -20.22
N ARG A 76 -10.53 -12.04 -19.87
CA ARG A 76 -10.88 -11.19 -18.74
C ARG A 76 -12.32 -10.71 -18.81
N GLU A 77 -12.75 -10.20 -19.95
CA GLU A 77 -14.07 -9.59 -20.11
C GLU A 77 -15.18 -10.62 -19.87
N GLU A 78 -14.99 -11.83 -20.35
CA GLU A 78 -15.98 -12.90 -20.19
C GLU A 78 -15.98 -13.45 -18.76
N LEU A 79 -14.82 -13.62 -18.12
CA LEU A 79 -14.77 -14.03 -16.72
C LEU A 79 -15.42 -12.98 -15.79
N LEU A 80 -15.16 -11.69 -16.02
CA LEU A 80 -15.81 -10.62 -15.24
C LEU A 80 -17.32 -10.56 -15.47
N MET A 81 -17.77 -10.76 -16.72
CA MET A 81 -19.20 -10.84 -17.04
C MET A 81 -19.87 -12.04 -16.35
N LEU A 82 -19.23 -13.21 -16.41
CA LEU A 82 -19.72 -14.43 -15.78
C LEU A 82 -19.78 -14.29 -14.27
N GLU A 83 -18.76 -13.72 -13.64
CA GLU A 83 -18.71 -13.50 -12.19
C GLU A 83 -19.85 -12.59 -11.73
N GLU A 84 -20.12 -11.50 -12.46
CA GLU A 84 -21.22 -10.59 -12.14
C GLU A 84 -22.60 -11.26 -12.27
N GLU A 85 -22.83 -12.06 -13.32
CA GLU A 85 -24.10 -12.80 -13.45
C GLU A 85 -24.23 -13.91 -12.40
N CYS A 86 -23.13 -14.60 -12.06
CA CYS A 86 -23.11 -15.58 -10.97
C CYS A 86 -23.45 -14.93 -9.63
N ARG A 87 -22.88 -13.76 -9.35
CA ARG A 87 -23.17 -12.96 -8.15
C ARG A 87 -24.65 -12.58 -8.08
N ARG A 88 -25.24 -12.08 -9.17
CA ARG A 88 -26.68 -11.77 -9.24
C ARG A 88 -27.57 -12.99 -9.05
N ALA A 89 -27.15 -14.14 -9.59
CA ALA A 89 -27.87 -15.40 -9.48
C ALA A 89 -27.62 -16.15 -8.16
N GLY A 90 -26.76 -15.62 -7.27
CA GLY A 90 -26.39 -16.28 -6.01
C GLY A 90 -25.64 -17.59 -6.20
N LYS A 91 -24.83 -17.72 -7.26
CA LYS A 91 -24.13 -18.95 -7.63
C LYS A 91 -22.61 -18.83 -7.39
N PRO A 92 -21.99 -19.80 -6.73
CA PRO A 92 -20.54 -19.82 -6.55
C PRO A 92 -19.81 -20.03 -7.88
N LEU A 93 -18.71 -19.29 -8.07
CA LEU A 93 -17.84 -19.38 -9.25
C LEU A 93 -16.44 -19.86 -8.84
N LEU A 94 -15.91 -20.86 -9.55
CA LEU A 94 -14.54 -21.37 -9.38
C LEU A 94 -13.75 -21.17 -10.69
N PRO A 95 -12.88 -20.17 -10.78
CA PRO A 95 -12.05 -19.97 -11.95
C PRO A 95 -10.76 -20.81 -11.88
N ALA A 96 -10.35 -21.31 -13.05
CA ALA A 96 -9.02 -21.81 -13.33
C ALA A 96 -8.51 -21.21 -14.65
N LEU A 97 -7.30 -20.69 -14.63
CA LEU A 97 -6.72 -19.93 -15.73
C LEU A 97 -5.26 -20.30 -15.90
N ILE A 98 -4.77 -20.26 -17.14
CA ILE A 98 -3.33 -20.24 -17.40
C ILE A 98 -2.96 -18.86 -17.92
N VAL A 99 -2.14 -18.13 -17.17
CA VAL A 99 -1.72 -16.78 -17.51
C VAL A 99 -0.20 -16.69 -17.43
N ARG A 100 0.43 -16.29 -18.54
CA ARG A 100 1.89 -16.06 -18.62
C ARG A 100 2.72 -17.20 -18.03
N GLY A 101 2.44 -18.43 -18.48
CA GLY A 101 3.18 -19.62 -18.00
C GLY A 101 2.90 -20.00 -16.55
N THR A 102 1.85 -19.46 -15.92
CA THR A 102 1.45 -19.77 -14.55
C THR A 102 0.00 -20.25 -14.54
N GLY A 103 -0.27 -21.42 -13.99
CA GLY A 103 -1.62 -21.90 -13.71
C GLY A 103 -2.17 -21.24 -12.45
N MET A 104 -3.42 -20.82 -12.47
CA MET A 104 -4.09 -20.16 -11.36
C MET A 104 -5.42 -20.85 -11.10
N ALA A 105 -5.72 -21.18 -9.85
CA ALA A 105 -7.02 -21.69 -9.43
C ALA A 105 -7.55 -20.87 -8.26
N GLY A 106 -8.83 -20.50 -8.35
CA GLY A 106 -9.48 -19.61 -7.40
C GLY A 106 -9.33 -18.12 -7.73
N PRO A 107 -9.92 -17.25 -6.90
CA PRO A 107 -10.55 -17.60 -5.62
C PRO A 107 -11.93 -18.21 -5.83
N LEU A 108 -12.43 -18.93 -4.83
CA LEU A 108 -13.83 -19.33 -4.78
C LEU A 108 -14.69 -18.06 -4.61
N GLY A 109 -15.33 -17.65 -5.69
CA GLY A 109 -16.23 -16.50 -5.70
C GLY A 109 -17.48 -16.82 -4.90
N ASP A 110 -17.55 -16.34 -3.67
CA ASP A 110 -18.75 -16.38 -2.84
C ASP A 110 -19.66 -15.19 -3.21
N PRO A 111 -20.92 -15.42 -3.65
CA PRO A 111 -21.87 -14.37 -4.01
C PRO A 111 -22.14 -13.35 -2.88
N SER A 112 -21.90 -13.75 -1.63
CA SER A 112 -22.06 -12.90 -0.45
C SER A 112 -20.82 -12.08 -0.11
N SER A 113 -19.69 -12.36 -0.77
CA SER A 113 -18.40 -11.70 -0.53
C SER A 113 -17.98 -10.81 -1.71
N GLY A 114 -17.11 -9.83 -1.42
CA GLY A 114 -16.42 -9.05 -2.46
C GLY A 114 -15.16 -9.75 -3.02
N ALA A 115 -14.82 -10.94 -2.54
CA ALA A 115 -13.64 -11.69 -2.96
C ALA A 115 -13.94 -12.40 -4.29
N GLY A 116 -13.28 -11.95 -5.34
CA GLY A 116 -13.47 -12.44 -6.70
C GLY A 116 -12.18 -12.38 -7.51
N TRP A 117 -12.25 -12.73 -8.79
CA TRP A 117 -11.08 -12.75 -9.68
C TRP A 117 -10.36 -11.39 -9.73
N GLU A 118 -11.12 -10.29 -9.75
CA GLU A 118 -10.56 -8.93 -9.76
C GLU A 118 -9.77 -8.63 -8.47
N ALA A 119 -10.17 -9.20 -7.33
CA ALA A 119 -9.42 -9.05 -6.07
C ALA A 119 -8.06 -9.75 -6.16
N VAL A 120 -8.03 -10.98 -6.68
CA VAL A 120 -6.77 -11.72 -6.91
C VAL A 120 -5.87 -10.97 -7.89
N ARG A 121 -6.41 -10.49 -9.00
CA ARG A 121 -5.65 -9.74 -10.00
C ARG A 121 -5.01 -8.48 -9.43
N ARG A 122 -5.72 -7.74 -8.57
CA ARG A 122 -5.18 -6.55 -7.89
C ARG A 122 -4.18 -6.84 -6.77
N ARG A 123 -4.00 -8.09 -6.38
CA ARG A 123 -3.13 -8.49 -5.26
C ARG A 123 -1.95 -9.32 -5.69
N VAL A 124 -2.13 -10.21 -6.65
CA VAL A 124 -1.05 -11.04 -7.18
C VAL A 124 -0.08 -10.16 -7.95
N HIS A 125 1.19 -10.21 -7.54
CA HIS A 125 2.27 -9.42 -8.11
C HIS A 125 2.57 -9.91 -9.50
N ARG A 126 2.73 -8.99 -10.45
CA ARG A 126 3.16 -9.35 -11.80
C ARG A 126 4.46 -10.16 -11.81
N THR A 127 5.38 -9.84 -10.89
CA THR A 127 6.67 -10.52 -10.77
C THR A 127 6.58 -11.94 -10.23
N ALA A 128 5.43 -12.34 -9.67
CA ALA A 128 5.20 -13.72 -9.25
C ALA A 128 4.74 -14.62 -10.41
N LEU A 129 4.43 -14.02 -11.56
CA LEU A 129 4.10 -14.73 -12.78
C LEU A 129 5.35 -14.89 -13.63
N SER A 130 5.49 -16.03 -14.27
CA SER A 130 6.63 -16.35 -15.14
C SER A 130 6.78 -15.33 -16.27
N GLU A 131 7.99 -14.77 -16.43
CA GLU A 131 8.30 -13.82 -17.52
C GLU A 131 8.59 -14.50 -18.85
N GLY A 132 8.72 -15.84 -18.85
CA GLY A 132 8.90 -16.65 -20.05
C GLY A 132 7.67 -16.58 -20.96
N GLY A 133 7.89 -16.27 -22.24
CA GLY A 133 6.85 -16.35 -23.27
C GLY A 133 6.15 -17.71 -23.21
N ALA A 134 4.83 -17.71 -23.44
CA ALA A 134 3.90 -18.82 -23.19
C ALA A 134 4.54 -20.20 -23.40
N PRO A 135 4.97 -20.92 -22.34
CA PRO A 135 5.01 -22.36 -22.45
C PRO A 135 3.58 -22.77 -22.75
N ARG A 136 3.37 -23.39 -23.92
CA ARG A 136 2.10 -24.04 -24.20
C ARG A 136 1.88 -24.99 -23.03
N ALA A 137 0.80 -24.80 -22.28
CA ALA A 137 0.55 -25.66 -21.14
C ALA A 137 0.58 -27.11 -21.64
N ASP A 138 1.49 -27.90 -21.09
CA ASP A 138 1.49 -29.32 -21.37
C ASP A 138 0.29 -29.93 -20.65
N SER A 139 -0.31 -30.95 -21.27
CA SER A 139 -1.52 -31.64 -20.76
C SER A 139 -1.41 -32.05 -19.28
N PHE A 140 -0.18 -32.27 -18.77
CA PHE A 140 0.07 -32.58 -17.37
C PHE A 140 -0.27 -31.41 -16.43
N ALA A 141 0.12 -30.18 -16.77
CA ALA A 141 -0.09 -29.03 -15.91
C ALA A 141 -1.56 -28.61 -15.88
N GLU A 142 -2.26 -28.76 -17.02
CA GLU A 142 -3.71 -28.57 -17.11
C GLU A 142 -4.47 -29.59 -16.25
N ALA A 143 -4.07 -30.86 -16.31
CA ALA A 143 -4.64 -31.91 -15.47
C ALA A 143 -4.36 -31.67 -13.98
N MET A 144 -3.17 -31.20 -13.62
CA MET A 144 -2.83 -30.86 -12.25
C MET A 144 -3.72 -29.71 -11.73
N LEU A 145 -3.86 -28.63 -12.50
CA LEU A 145 -4.72 -27.51 -12.12
C LEU A 145 -6.19 -27.93 -12.00
N ALA A 146 -6.67 -28.76 -12.92
CA ALA A 146 -8.02 -29.33 -12.85
C ALA A 146 -8.25 -30.17 -11.59
N ASN A 147 -7.28 -31.02 -11.23
CA ASN A 147 -7.34 -31.84 -10.02
C ASN A 147 -7.34 -30.98 -8.74
N VAL A 148 -6.58 -29.88 -8.71
CA VAL A 148 -6.62 -28.92 -7.60
C VAL A 148 -8.02 -28.33 -7.47
N LEU A 149 -8.64 -27.90 -8.57
CA LEU A 149 -9.97 -27.30 -8.54
C LEU A 149 -11.05 -28.31 -8.08
N VAL A 150 -11.00 -29.55 -8.57
CA VAL A 150 -11.88 -30.65 -8.11
C VAL A 150 -11.69 -30.91 -6.62
N SER A 151 -10.44 -30.99 -6.14
CA SER A 151 -10.18 -31.23 -4.72
C SER A 151 -10.73 -30.11 -3.85
N GLU A 152 -10.54 -28.85 -4.24
CA GLU A 152 -11.03 -27.70 -3.48
C GLU A 152 -12.56 -27.60 -3.49
N TRP A 153 -13.19 -27.90 -4.63
CA TRP A 153 -14.63 -28.00 -4.71
C TRP A 153 -15.21 -29.14 -3.86
N LEU A 154 -14.56 -30.31 -3.81
CA LEU A 154 -14.99 -31.41 -2.96
C LEU A 154 -14.88 -31.04 -1.47
N LYS A 155 -13.81 -30.34 -1.05
CA LYS A 155 -13.70 -29.82 0.33
C LYS A 155 -14.82 -28.83 0.66
N GLU A 156 -15.24 -28.06 -0.32
CA GLU A 156 -16.34 -27.11 -0.17
C GLU A 156 -17.69 -27.82 -0.02
N VAL A 157 -18.02 -28.74 -0.94
CA VAL A 157 -19.34 -29.41 -1.00
C VAL A 157 -19.48 -30.55 -0.01
N ALA A 158 -18.44 -31.38 0.16
CA ALA A 158 -18.49 -32.59 0.97
C ALA A 158 -17.94 -32.39 2.39
N GLU A 159 -17.00 -31.46 2.60
CA GLU A 159 -16.36 -31.25 3.90
C GLU A 159 -16.88 -30.01 4.65
N GLY A 160 -18.00 -29.43 4.21
CA GLY A 160 -18.72 -28.39 4.93
C GLY A 160 -18.05 -27.02 4.85
N GLY A 161 -17.63 -26.60 3.66
CA GLY A 161 -17.12 -25.26 3.42
C GLY A 161 -15.64 -25.05 3.73
N ARG A 162 -14.82 -26.11 3.66
CA ARG A 162 -13.40 -26.10 4.05
C ARG A 162 -12.42 -25.81 2.90
N SER A 163 -12.90 -25.26 1.79
CA SER A 163 -11.97 -24.90 0.71
C SER A 163 -11.01 -23.80 1.15
N THR A 164 -9.74 -23.99 0.82
CA THR A 164 -8.67 -23.00 1.02
C THR A 164 -8.83 -21.84 0.02
N LEU A 165 -9.51 -22.04 -1.11
CA LEU A 165 -9.69 -21.01 -2.15
C LEU A 165 -10.66 -19.89 -1.75
N ARG A 166 -11.28 -19.93 -0.57
CA ARG A 166 -12.18 -18.87 -0.08
C ARG A 166 -11.47 -17.54 0.11
N ASP A 167 -10.25 -17.59 0.60
CA ASP A 167 -9.40 -16.44 0.93
C ASP A 167 -7.98 -16.56 0.34
N HIS A 168 -7.73 -17.62 -0.43
CA HIS A 168 -6.47 -17.86 -1.13
C HIS A 168 -6.65 -18.03 -2.64
N VAL A 169 -5.57 -17.79 -3.37
CA VAL A 169 -5.40 -18.21 -4.76
C VAL A 169 -4.32 -19.28 -4.82
N TYR A 170 -4.54 -20.33 -5.59
CA TYR A 170 -3.51 -21.31 -5.88
C TYR A 170 -2.76 -20.91 -7.14
N LEU A 171 -1.42 -20.84 -7.05
CA LEU A 171 -0.53 -20.62 -8.20
C LEU A 171 0.27 -21.89 -8.47
N LEU A 172 0.38 -22.24 -9.74
CA LEU A 172 1.16 -23.36 -10.27
C LEU A 172 2.17 -22.82 -11.28
N ASP A 173 3.44 -22.97 -10.99
CA ASP A 173 4.50 -22.72 -11.97
C ASP A 173 4.49 -23.86 -13.00
N LEU A 174 4.27 -23.55 -14.29
CA LEU A 174 4.13 -24.59 -15.31
C LEU A 174 5.47 -25.18 -15.76
N GLU A 175 6.60 -24.57 -15.43
CA GLU A 175 7.94 -25.08 -15.75
C GLU A 175 8.41 -26.07 -14.67
N THR A 176 8.22 -25.71 -13.40
CA THR A 176 8.67 -26.51 -12.24
C THR A 176 7.61 -27.45 -11.69
N LEU A 177 6.33 -27.21 -12.02
CA LEU A 177 5.16 -27.88 -11.46
C LEU A 177 5.03 -27.72 -9.94
N GLU A 178 5.72 -26.74 -9.36
CA GLU A 178 5.53 -26.35 -7.97
C GLU A 178 4.27 -25.48 -7.86
N GLY A 179 3.38 -25.81 -6.92
CA GLY A 179 2.22 -24.98 -6.68
C GLY A 179 1.85 -24.83 -5.21
N ARG A 180 1.35 -23.64 -4.86
CA ARG A 180 1.07 -23.22 -3.49
C ARG A 180 -0.15 -22.30 -3.43
N CYS A 181 -0.85 -22.34 -2.28
CA CYS A 181 -1.91 -21.38 -1.96
C CYS A 181 -1.31 -20.12 -1.36
N HIS A 182 -1.81 -18.97 -1.79
CA HIS A 182 -1.38 -17.65 -1.34
C HIS A 182 -2.57 -16.84 -0.82
N PRO A 183 -2.54 -16.37 0.43
CA PRO A 183 -3.61 -15.52 0.96
C PRO A 183 -3.59 -14.17 0.25
N PHE A 184 -4.74 -13.54 0.10
CA PHE A 184 -4.83 -12.18 -0.43
C PHE A 184 -5.84 -11.34 0.34
N ALA A 185 -5.56 -10.04 0.49
CA ALA A 185 -6.48 -9.12 1.14
C ALA A 185 -7.56 -8.68 0.14
N SER A 186 -8.84 -8.91 0.44
CA SER A 186 -9.93 -8.45 -0.42
C SER A 186 -9.98 -6.91 -0.46
N PRO A 187 -9.95 -6.28 -1.65
CA PRO A 187 -10.22 -4.84 -1.77
C PRO A 187 -11.64 -4.51 -1.25
N ALA A 188 -11.84 -3.32 -0.69
CA ALA A 188 -13.15 -2.90 -0.16
C ALA A 188 -14.25 -2.76 -1.22
N SER A 189 -13.86 -2.57 -2.47
CA SER A 189 -14.81 -2.32 -3.55
C SER A 189 -14.29 -3.01 -4.81
N GLY A 190 -15.10 -3.86 -5.43
CA GLY A 190 -14.84 -4.46 -6.75
C GLY A 190 -14.74 -3.39 -7.84
N GLY A 191 -13.69 -2.58 -7.83
CA GLY A 191 -13.44 -1.51 -8.78
C GLY A 191 -14.24 -0.22 -8.62
N ARG A 192 -15.12 -0.07 -7.61
CA ARG A 192 -15.81 1.22 -7.40
C ARG A 192 -14.85 2.27 -6.84
N ARG A 193 -15.00 3.50 -7.37
CA ARG A 193 -14.23 4.69 -6.99
C ARG A 193 -14.33 4.95 -5.50
N PHE A 194 -13.17 5.13 -4.87
CA PHE A 194 -13.06 5.50 -3.47
C PHE A 194 -13.52 6.95 -3.27
N SER A 195 -14.39 7.18 -2.28
CA SER A 195 -14.84 8.51 -1.87
C SER A 195 -14.37 8.79 -0.44
N PRO A 196 -13.33 9.63 -0.28
CA PRO A 196 -12.85 10.07 1.02
C PRO A 196 -13.93 10.76 1.83
N GLN A 197 -13.96 10.50 3.13
CA GLN A 197 -14.91 11.11 4.05
C GLN A 197 -14.25 12.29 4.77
N PRO A 198 -14.85 13.49 4.78
CA PRO A 198 -14.32 14.60 5.57
C PRO A 198 -14.32 14.23 7.06
N LEU A 199 -13.27 14.63 7.76
CA LEU A 199 -13.07 14.37 9.18
C LEU A 199 -13.02 15.69 9.95
N GLU A 200 -13.76 15.76 11.06
CA GLU A 200 -13.77 16.94 11.92
C GLU A 200 -12.44 17.09 12.70
N PRO A 201 -11.79 18.27 12.68
CA PRO A 201 -10.51 18.48 13.37
C PRO A 201 -10.54 18.18 14.87
N GLY A 202 -11.71 18.29 15.52
CA GLY A 202 -11.88 17.98 16.94
C GLY A 202 -11.58 16.52 17.30
N LEU A 203 -11.68 15.59 16.34
CA LEU A 203 -11.35 14.18 16.53
C LEU A 203 -9.83 13.97 16.71
N LEU A 204 -8.99 14.88 16.22
CA LEU A 204 -7.53 14.78 16.31
C LEU A 204 -6.99 14.96 17.75
N LEU A 205 -7.77 15.58 18.63
CA LEU A 205 -7.39 15.91 19.99
C LEU A 205 -8.01 14.98 21.04
N GLN A 206 -8.80 14.00 20.61
CA GLN A 206 -9.36 13.02 21.53
C GLN A 206 -8.23 12.11 22.04
N PRO A 207 -8.12 11.90 23.37
CA PRO A 207 -7.19 10.95 23.89
C PRO A 207 -7.57 9.55 23.39
N ALA A 208 -6.56 8.78 23.00
CA ALA A 208 -6.66 7.37 22.70
C ALA A 208 -7.49 6.66 23.79
N SER A 209 -8.64 6.07 23.43
CA SER A 209 -9.39 5.24 24.37
C SER A 209 -8.51 4.06 24.80
N GLY A 210 -8.44 3.81 26.10
CA GLY A 210 -7.38 3.06 26.80
C GLY A 210 -7.16 1.57 26.51
N ASP A 211 -7.36 1.12 25.27
CA ASP A 211 -6.83 -0.15 24.72
C ASP A 211 -5.96 0.08 23.45
N GLU A 212 -5.77 1.34 23.02
CA GLU A 212 -4.88 1.74 21.91
C GLU A 212 -3.39 1.80 22.32
N GLU A 213 -2.95 0.95 23.25
CA GLU A 213 -1.52 0.69 23.46
C GLU A 213 -0.96 0.12 22.16
N GLU A 214 0.07 0.80 21.61
CA GLU A 214 0.82 0.46 20.37
C GLU A 214 0.32 -0.82 19.72
N ARG A 215 -0.73 -0.75 18.87
CA ARG A 215 -1.06 -1.86 17.97
C ARG A 215 0.25 -2.33 17.38
N ASP A 216 0.56 -3.62 17.50
CA ASP A 216 1.85 -4.10 17.03
C ASP A 216 1.87 -4.07 15.51
N LEU A 217 2.19 -2.89 14.99
CA LEU A 217 2.26 -2.59 13.58
C LEU A 217 3.26 -3.52 12.90
N PHE A 218 4.25 -4.06 13.61
CA PHE A 218 5.19 -5.02 13.03
C PHE A 218 4.50 -6.34 12.67
N VAL A 219 3.55 -6.81 13.48
CA VAL A 219 2.74 -7.99 13.13
C VAL A 219 1.84 -7.68 11.93
N VAL A 220 1.23 -6.49 11.90
CA VAL A 220 0.42 -6.03 10.75
C VAL A 220 1.27 -6.00 9.48
N PHE A 221 2.43 -5.33 9.50
CA PHE A 221 3.35 -5.26 8.36
C PHE A 221 3.82 -6.65 7.93
N GLY A 222 4.09 -7.55 8.88
CA GLY A 222 4.41 -8.95 8.59
C GLY A 222 3.29 -9.66 7.81
N ARG A 223 2.03 -9.51 8.24
CA ARG A 223 0.87 -10.09 7.52
C ARG A 223 0.66 -9.49 6.14
N LEU A 224 0.95 -8.20 5.98
CA LEU A 224 0.83 -7.50 4.70
C LEU A 224 1.98 -7.81 3.73
N THR A 225 3.04 -8.48 4.19
CA THR A 225 4.24 -8.76 3.39
C THR A 225 4.21 -10.15 2.78
N SER A 226 4.18 -10.21 1.45
CA SER A 226 4.31 -11.44 0.68
C SER A 226 4.85 -11.11 -0.70
N PRO A 227 5.86 -11.83 -1.21
CA PRO A 227 6.43 -11.58 -2.54
C PRO A 227 5.49 -11.97 -3.69
N VAL A 228 4.33 -12.54 -3.38
CA VAL A 228 3.36 -13.05 -4.35
C VAL A 228 2.06 -12.25 -4.33
N SER A 229 1.52 -11.96 -3.15
CA SER A 229 0.14 -11.45 -3.01
C SER A 229 -0.01 -10.35 -1.95
N GLY A 230 1.09 -9.93 -1.33
CA GLY A 230 1.08 -8.97 -0.23
C GLY A 230 0.81 -7.55 -0.71
N ILE A 231 0.36 -6.68 0.20
CA ILE A 231 0.39 -5.23 -0.06
C ILE A 231 1.84 -4.76 -0.15
N PHE A 232 2.70 -5.32 0.71
CA PHE A 232 4.14 -5.21 0.61
C PHE A 232 4.68 -6.45 -0.11
N ARG A 233 5.51 -6.24 -1.12
CA ARG A 233 6.36 -7.30 -1.66
C ARG A 233 7.47 -7.65 -0.69
N LEU A 234 8.07 -6.61 -0.13
CA LEU A 234 9.17 -6.72 0.82
C LEU A 234 9.05 -5.61 1.86
N TRP A 235 9.48 -5.95 3.06
CA TRP A 235 9.62 -5.06 4.21
C TRP A 235 10.71 -5.66 5.11
N ASP A 236 11.95 -5.31 4.81
CA ASP A 236 13.14 -5.87 5.44
C ASP A 236 14.33 -4.92 5.34
N GLU A 237 15.42 -5.24 6.03
CA GLU A 237 16.67 -4.50 5.98
C GLU A 237 17.43 -4.73 4.66
N GLY A 238 17.27 -5.93 4.07
CA GLY A 238 17.97 -6.35 2.86
C GLY A 238 19.49 -6.20 2.97
N ASP A 239 20.10 -5.71 1.90
CA ASP A 239 21.54 -5.44 1.83
C ASP A 239 21.90 -3.99 2.19
N LEU A 240 20.96 -3.24 2.78
CA LEU A 240 21.22 -1.84 3.16
C LEU A 240 22.20 -1.79 4.33
N SER A 241 23.14 -0.84 4.26
CA SER A 241 24.03 -0.56 5.38
C SER A 241 23.21 -0.16 6.62
N GLN A 242 23.59 -0.72 7.77
CA GLN A 242 22.87 -0.52 9.04
C GLN A 242 23.55 0.48 9.98
N LEU A 243 24.63 1.12 9.52
CA LEU A 243 25.39 2.10 10.27
C LEU A 243 25.82 3.27 9.37
N PRO A 244 25.83 4.51 9.90
CA PRO A 244 25.48 4.87 11.28
C PRO A 244 23.98 4.88 11.59
N LEU A 245 23.10 4.88 10.58
CA LEU A 245 21.66 4.72 10.75
C LEU A 245 21.22 3.30 10.38
N SER A 246 20.32 2.74 11.19
CA SER A 246 19.59 1.54 10.79
C SER A 246 18.67 1.89 9.62
N GLN A 247 18.57 0.98 8.64
CA GLN A 247 17.75 1.18 7.45
C GLN A 247 16.84 -0.01 7.19
N CYS A 248 15.63 0.28 6.75
CA CYS A 248 14.66 -0.71 6.31
C CYS A 248 14.05 -0.24 4.99
N ARG A 249 13.91 -1.16 4.04
CA ARG A 249 13.26 -0.90 2.76
C ARG A 249 11.84 -1.43 2.77
N VAL A 250 10.98 -0.76 2.01
CA VAL A 250 9.61 -1.20 1.73
C VAL A 250 9.35 -1.07 0.24
N GLN A 251 8.68 -2.08 -0.33
CA GLN A 251 8.14 -1.99 -1.68
C GLN A 251 6.68 -2.41 -1.66
N THR A 252 5.81 -1.52 -2.11
CA THR A 252 4.36 -1.77 -2.18
C THR A 252 3.94 -2.09 -3.60
N ILE A 253 2.77 -2.69 -3.74
CA ILE A 253 2.09 -2.83 -5.03
C ILE A 253 1.43 -1.51 -5.47
N ASP A 254 1.17 -1.37 -6.77
CA ASP A 254 0.28 -0.37 -7.32
C ASP A 254 -1.17 -0.91 -7.33
N PRO A 255 -2.06 -0.44 -6.42
CA PRO A 255 -3.44 -0.90 -6.33
C PRO A 255 -4.34 -0.49 -7.50
N LEU A 256 -3.87 0.41 -8.38
CA LEU A 256 -4.58 0.88 -9.56
C LEU A 256 -4.03 0.27 -10.87
N SER A 257 -3.19 -0.76 -10.77
CA SER A 257 -2.71 -1.50 -11.94
C SER A 257 -3.86 -1.98 -12.80
N GLU A 258 -3.77 -1.76 -14.12
CA GLU A 258 -4.79 -2.27 -15.05
C GLU A 258 -4.82 -3.79 -15.13
N GLY A 259 -3.68 -4.43 -14.84
CA GLY A 259 -3.37 -5.86 -14.89
C GLY A 259 -3.23 -6.52 -13.53
N PHE A 260 -2.36 -7.53 -13.47
CA PHE A 260 -1.75 -7.95 -12.21
C PHE A 260 -1.02 -6.79 -11.54
N ALA A 261 -0.88 -6.86 -10.22
CA ALA A 261 -0.31 -5.78 -9.43
C ALA A 261 1.14 -5.50 -9.84
N GLU A 262 1.36 -4.32 -10.42
CA GLU A 262 2.69 -3.77 -10.67
C GLU A 262 3.32 -3.31 -9.35
N LEU A 263 4.64 -3.16 -9.33
CA LEU A 263 5.35 -2.72 -8.14
C LEU A 263 5.57 -1.21 -8.15
N MET A 264 5.30 -0.57 -7.03
CA MET A 264 5.68 0.81 -6.81
C MET A 264 7.20 0.93 -6.59
N PRO A 265 7.77 2.14 -6.72
CA PRO A 265 9.18 2.37 -6.43
C PRO A 265 9.58 1.91 -5.03
N LEU A 266 10.77 1.31 -4.92
CA LEU A 266 11.36 0.92 -3.65
C LEU A 266 11.66 2.16 -2.81
N ALA A 267 11.23 2.18 -1.55
CA ALA A 267 11.59 3.22 -0.60
C ALA A 267 12.53 2.65 0.46
N ALA A 268 13.52 3.44 0.89
CA ALA A 268 14.38 3.14 2.01
C ALA A 268 14.18 4.20 3.11
N CYS A 269 13.84 3.75 4.30
CA CYS A 269 13.66 4.60 5.47
C CYS A 269 14.77 4.31 6.47
N ALA A 270 15.17 5.34 7.23
CA ALA A 270 16.17 5.18 8.27
C ALA A 270 15.61 5.62 9.63
N GLY A 271 16.27 5.14 10.67
CA GLY A 271 16.03 5.52 12.06
C GLY A 271 17.32 5.41 12.86
N LEU A 272 17.29 5.91 14.09
CA LEU A 272 18.39 5.72 15.02
C LEU A 272 18.51 4.24 15.44
N THR A 273 17.38 3.54 15.45
CA THR A 273 17.29 2.11 15.79
C THR A 273 16.61 1.31 14.68
N HIS A 274 16.82 -0.01 14.67
CA HIS A 274 16.10 -0.92 13.78
C HIS A 274 14.58 -0.82 13.95
N ARG A 275 14.10 -0.66 15.19
CA ARG A 275 12.67 -0.50 15.50
C ARG A 275 12.09 0.73 14.80
N GLU A 276 12.78 1.86 14.88
CA GLU A 276 12.38 3.10 14.21
C GLU A 276 12.42 2.97 12.69
N ALA A 277 13.50 2.43 12.13
CA ALA A 277 13.66 2.28 10.68
C ALA A 277 12.58 1.39 10.07
N ARG A 278 12.31 0.23 10.70
CA ARG A 278 11.26 -0.71 10.28
C ARG A 278 9.87 -0.09 10.37
N ARG A 279 9.61 0.66 11.44
CA ARG A 279 8.31 1.30 11.66
C ARG A 279 8.07 2.42 10.66
N GLU A 280 9.08 3.26 10.40
CA GLU A 280 9.01 4.30 9.38
C GLU A 280 8.82 3.69 7.98
N ALA A 281 9.53 2.61 7.64
CA ALA A 281 9.37 1.91 6.37
C ALA A 281 7.94 1.35 6.20
N GLY A 282 7.40 0.69 7.23
CA GLY A 282 6.05 0.13 7.16
C GLY A 282 4.99 1.22 6.97
N LEU A 283 5.04 2.30 7.76
CA LEU A 283 4.10 3.42 7.63
C LEU A 283 4.25 4.15 6.29
N ALA A 284 5.49 4.40 5.83
CA ALA A 284 5.74 5.01 4.53
C ALA A 284 5.21 4.15 3.37
N GLY A 285 5.26 2.82 3.50
CA GLY A 285 4.65 1.89 2.55
C GLY A 285 3.13 2.07 2.45
N ILE A 286 2.44 2.14 3.59
CA ILE A 286 0.99 2.39 3.64
C ILE A 286 0.63 3.77 3.08
N GLU A 287 1.42 4.79 3.41
CA GLU A 287 1.25 6.15 2.89
C GLU A 287 1.38 6.18 1.36
N SER A 288 2.38 5.47 0.81
CA SER A 288 2.62 5.35 -0.63
C SER A 288 1.47 4.61 -1.34
N TYR A 289 1.06 3.46 -0.79
CA TYR A 289 -0.07 2.68 -1.27
C TYR A 289 -1.37 3.50 -1.28
N THR A 290 -1.64 4.20 -0.18
CA THR A 290 -2.85 5.03 -0.04
C THR A 290 -2.80 6.25 -0.95
N ALA A 291 -1.62 6.89 -1.11
CA ALA A 291 -1.44 7.99 -2.05
C ALA A 291 -1.78 7.56 -3.48
N ARG A 292 -1.42 6.33 -3.85
CA ARG A 292 -1.78 5.78 -5.15
C ARG A 292 -3.29 5.57 -5.26
N LEU A 293 -3.95 4.93 -4.29
CA LEU A 293 -5.42 4.79 -4.27
C LEU A 293 -6.14 6.14 -4.38
N ALA A 294 -5.72 7.10 -3.56
CA ALA A 294 -6.34 8.41 -3.43
C ALA A 294 -6.13 9.30 -4.67
N SER A 295 -5.16 8.98 -5.55
CA SER A 295 -4.99 9.66 -6.84
C SER A 295 -6.15 9.42 -7.82
N SER A 296 -6.94 8.36 -7.59
CA SER A 296 -8.16 8.06 -8.36
C SER A 296 -9.45 8.57 -7.70
N ALA A 297 -9.35 9.20 -6.52
CA ALA A 297 -10.51 9.70 -5.79
C ALA A 297 -11.12 10.93 -6.47
N GLU A 298 -12.44 10.90 -6.68
CA GLU A 298 -13.20 12.06 -7.17
C GLU A 298 -13.55 12.98 -6.00
N LEU A 299 -12.59 13.81 -5.60
CA LEU A 299 -12.88 14.96 -4.73
C LEU A 299 -13.23 16.14 -5.62
N VAL A 300 -14.53 16.31 -5.91
CA VAL A 300 -15.08 17.51 -6.57
C VAL A 300 -14.49 17.76 -7.97
N SER A 301 -15.08 17.14 -9.01
CA SER A 301 -14.88 17.47 -10.43
C SER A 301 -13.43 17.40 -10.99
N GLN A 302 -12.42 17.18 -10.17
CA GLN A 302 -11.00 17.01 -10.49
C GLN A 302 -10.36 16.01 -9.50
N PRO A 303 -9.30 15.29 -9.89
CA PRO A 303 -8.55 14.45 -8.95
C PRO A 303 -7.96 15.33 -7.83
N ALA A 304 -8.21 14.98 -6.56
CA ALA A 304 -7.66 15.75 -5.45
C ALA A 304 -6.13 15.67 -5.45
N GLU A 305 -5.49 16.83 -5.58
CA GLU A 305 -4.06 16.96 -5.37
C GLU A 305 -3.78 17.08 -3.86
N TRP A 306 -3.73 15.93 -3.18
CA TRP A 306 -3.47 15.87 -1.74
C TRP A 306 -2.18 16.58 -1.37
N THR A 307 -2.27 17.54 -0.44
CA THR A 307 -1.09 18.21 0.08
C THR A 307 -0.21 17.21 0.80
N GLY A 308 -0.78 16.43 1.73
CA GLY A 308 -0.06 15.39 2.48
C GLY A 308 -0.94 14.19 2.83
N ILE A 309 -0.32 13.03 2.93
CA ILE A 309 -0.96 11.76 3.33
C ILE A 309 -0.13 11.14 4.44
N GLY A 310 -0.79 10.62 5.47
CA GLY A 310 -0.14 10.04 6.65
C GLY A 310 -0.92 8.84 7.18
N ALA A 311 -0.20 7.79 7.54
CA ALA A 311 -0.75 6.61 8.21
C ALA A 311 -0.15 6.51 9.60
N GLY A 312 -0.92 6.04 10.58
CA GLY A 312 -0.46 5.93 11.96
C GLY A 312 -1.13 4.81 12.73
N GLY A 313 -0.44 4.34 13.77
CA GLY A 313 -1.04 3.47 14.79
C GLY A 313 -2.10 4.21 15.62
N THR A 314 -2.06 5.55 15.62
CA THR A 314 -3.03 6.43 16.28
C THR A 314 -3.44 7.58 15.35
N VAL A 315 -4.58 8.22 15.64
CA VAL A 315 -5.05 9.40 14.91
C VAL A 315 -4.03 10.57 14.96
N PRO A 316 -3.46 10.95 16.12
CA PRO A 316 -2.44 12.01 16.18
C PRO A 316 -1.22 11.70 15.31
N GLU A 317 -0.78 10.44 15.29
CA GLU A 317 0.34 10.04 14.45
C GLU A 317 0.05 10.21 12.96
N ALA A 318 -1.08 9.67 12.50
CA ALA A 318 -1.48 9.79 11.10
C ALA A 318 -1.53 11.26 10.68
N PHE A 319 -2.09 12.13 11.53
CA PHE A 319 -2.17 13.56 11.27
C PHE A 319 -0.79 14.24 11.22
N ASN A 320 0.04 14.04 12.25
CA ASN A 320 1.36 14.68 12.32
C ASN A 320 2.27 14.25 11.15
N ARG A 321 2.17 12.96 10.76
CA ARG A 321 2.86 12.44 9.57
C ARG A 321 2.30 13.03 8.27
N ALA A 322 0.98 13.09 8.12
CA ALA A 322 0.35 13.68 6.94
C ALA A 322 0.75 15.15 6.77
N LEU A 323 0.77 15.91 7.87
CA LEU A 323 1.19 17.31 7.86
C LEU A 323 2.67 17.46 7.54
N ARG A 324 3.56 16.67 8.14
CA ARG A 324 5.00 16.63 7.81
C ARG A 324 5.22 16.37 6.32
N ASN A 325 4.54 15.36 5.78
CA ASN A 325 4.62 15.00 4.36
C ASN A 325 4.06 16.13 3.47
N GLY A 326 3.00 16.80 3.92
CA GLY A 326 2.41 17.94 3.23
C GLY A 326 3.31 19.17 3.17
N LEU A 327 3.96 19.50 4.28
CA LEU A 327 4.94 20.59 4.35
C LEU A 327 6.15 20.31 3.44
N ALA A 328 6.64 19.07 3.40
CA ALA A 328 7.72 18.67 2.51
C ALA A 328 7.35 18.88 1.02
N ARG A 329 6.16 18.42 0.61
CA ARG A 329 5.65 18.62 -0.75
C ARG A 329 5.42 20.09 -1.09
N TYR A 330 4.88 20.86 -0.14
CA TYR A 330 4.70 22.30 -0.30
C TYR A 330 6.04 23.00 -0.58
N MET A 331 7.10 22.64 0.15
CA MET A 331 8.45 23.16 -0.08
C MET A 331 9.01 22.73 -1.45
N GLU A 332 8.77 21.50 -1.89
CA GLU A 332 9.17 21.03 -3.23
C GLU A 332 8.51 21.83 -4.35
N LYS A 333 7.21 22.14 -4.23
CA LYS A 333 6.51 22.99 -5.21
C LYS A 333 7.07 24.42 -5.23
N LYS A 334 7.44 24.98 -4.08
CA LYS A 334 8.05 26.32 -3.96
C LYS A 334 9.48 26.41 -4.51
N LYS A 335 10.20 25.29 -4.65
CA LYS A 335 11.59 25.25 -5.19
C LYS A 335 11.69 25.55 -6.70
N GLN A 336 10.60 25.89 -7.39
CA GLN A 336 10.64 26.31 -8.80
C GLN A 336 11.42 27.63 -8.98
N PRO A 337 12.17 27.80 -10.08
CA PRO A 337 13.31 28.73 -10.21
C PRO A 337 12.98 30.23 -10.19
N ALA A 338 11.73 30.62 -9.95
CA ALA A 338 11.28 32.01 -10.01
C ALA A 338 11.45 32.79 -8.69
N SER A 339 11.73 32.14 -7.56
CA SER A 339 11.88 32.82 -6.26
C SER A 339 13.29 32.61 -5.69
N ARG A 340 14.05 33.71 -5.60
CA ARG A 340 15.28 33.75 -4.79
C ARG A 340 14.89 33.39 -3.35
N PRO A 341 15.68 32.56 -2.64
CA PRO A 341 15.41 32.26 -1.24
C PRO A 341 15.37 33.57 -0.45
N SER A 342 14.26 33.80 0.25
CA SER A 342 14.18 34.77 1.33
C SER A 342 15.21 34.40 2.41
N GLN A 343 15.80 35.44 3.03
CA GLN A 343 16.91 35.42 3.99
C GLN A 343 17.10 34.09 4.73
N ILE A 344 18.25 33.45 4.50
CA ILE A 344 18.70 32.28 5.26
C ILE A 344 19.51 32.80 6.45
N ARG A 345 19.07 32.54 7.68
CA ARG A 345 19.77 32.97 8.90
C ARG A 345 20.63 31.83 9.44
N GLU A 346 21.92 32.09 9.70
CA GLU A 346 22.80 31.13 10.36
C GLU A 346 22.53 31.06 11.87
N TRP A 347 22.67 29.85 12.43
CA TRP A 347 22.51 29.58 13.86
C TRP A 347 23.70 28.78 14.41
N LYS A 348 24.17 29.14 15.60
CA LYS A 348 25.10 28.32 16.38
C LYS A 348 24.29 27.29 17.17
N ILE A 349 24.65 26.01 17.07
CA ILE A 349 24.02 24.97 17.90
C ILE A 349 24.42 25.22 19.36
N GLY A 350 23.43 25.45 20.23
CA GLY A 350 23.58 25.59 21.66
C GLY A 350 23.51 24.24 22.38
N ALA A 351 22.74 24.18 23.47
CA ALA A 351 22.53 22.93 24.20
C ALA A 351 21.63 21.97 23.40
N VAL A 352 22.07 20.72 23.23
CA VAL A 352 21.29 19.66 22.54
C VAL A 352 20.85 18.60 23.54
N ARG A 353 19.58 18.68 23.95
CA ARG A 353 18.94 17.71 24.87
C ARG A 353 18.32 16.53 24.12
N ASP A 354 17.84 16.76 22.90
CA ASP A 354 17.28 15.71 22.04
C ASP A 354 18.32 14.64 21.67
N ALA A 355 18.01 13.38 21.95
CA ALA A 355 18.93 12.27 21.76
C ALA A 355 19.28 12.04 20.28
N HIS A 356 18.30 12.10 19.38
CA HIS A 356 18.49 11.91 17.94
C HIS A 356 19.34 13.03 17.35
N CYS A 357 19.00 14.30 17.59
CA CYS A 357 19.78 15.43 17.09
C CYS A 357 21.23 15.39 17.59
N ARG A 358 21.44 15.03 18.86
CA ARG A 358 22.80 14.90 19.43
C ARG A 358 23.60 13.82 18.71
N PHE A 359 23.02 12.62 18.56
CA PHE A 359 23.69 11.52 17.87
C PHE A 359 23.97 11.86 16.40
N TYR A 360 22.99 12.43 15.68
CA TYR A 360 23.15 12.77 14.28
C TYR A 360 24.19 13.88 14.06
N GLY A 361 24.17 14.93 14.89
CA GLY A 361 25.16 16.00 14.82
C GLY A 361 26.58 15.49 15.07
N GLN A 362 26.77 14.62 16.06
CA GLN A 362 28.06 13.99 16.36
C GLN A 362 28.53 13.08 15.22
N THR A 363 27.61 12.31 14.63
CA THR A 363 27.90 11.42 13.50
C THR A 363 28.42 12.21 12.29
N LEU A 364 27.74 13.30 11.93
CA LEU A 364 28.20 14.16 10.83
C LEU A 364 29.54 14.81 11.13
N ALA A 365 29.76 15.25 12.38
CA ALA A 365 31.04 15.81 12.81
C ALA A 365 32.20 14.83 12.60
N VAL A 366 31.98 13.53 12.86
CA VAL A 366 32.96 12.47 12.62
C VAL A 366 33.14 12.18 11.13
N MET A 367 32.07 12.18 10.34
CA MET A 367 32.12 11.82 8.91
C MET A 367 32.70 12.90 7.99
N GLY A 368 32.46 14.18 8.29
CA GLY A 368 32.76 15.27 7.34
C GLY A 368 32.93 16.65 7.98
N GLY A 369 33.11 16.72 9.29
CA GLY A 369 33.25 17.97 10.06
C GLY A 369 31.93 18.52 10.58
N THR A 370 32.03 19.51 11.48
CA THR A 370 30.86 20.06 12.20
C THR A 370 29.84 20.66 11.22
N PRO A 371 28.58 20.21 11.24
CA PRO A 371 27.55 20.76 10.38
C PRO A 371 27.21 22.21 10.76
N ALA A 372 27.01 23.07 9.76
CA ALA A 372 26.47 24.42 9.97
C ALA A 372 24.94 24.39 9.82
N VAL A 373 24.23 25.15 10.65
CA VAL A 373 22.77 25.13 10.73
C VAL A 373 22.19 26.48 10.35
N PHE A 374 21.13 26.45 9.54
CA PHE A 374 20.46 27.64 9.06
C PHE A 374 18.94 27.47 9.17
N GLU A 375 18.20 28.55 9.39
CA GLU A 375 16.73 28.56 9.43
C GLU A 375 16.17 29.40 8.29
N ARG A 376 15.05 28.93 7.73
CA ARG A 376 14.22 29.62 6.73
C ARG A 376 12.78 29.65 7.23
N GLU A 377 12.11 30.79 7.06
CA GLU A 377 10.78 31.04 7.65
C GLU A 377 9.58 30.62 6.76
N ASP A 378 9.78 30.17 5.52
CA ASP A 378 8.73 30.24 4.48
C ASP A 378 7.88 28.97 4.26
N CYS A 379 7.59 28.20 5.32
CA CYS A 379 6.78 26.98 5.23
C CYS A 379 5.50 27.03 6.08
N LEU A 380 4.55 27.90 5.72
CA LEU A 380 3.24 27.99 6.40
C LEU A 380 3.32 28.21 7.92
N GLY A 381 4.36 28.94 8.36
CA GLY A 381 4.65 29.19 9.78
C GLY A 381 5.39 28.06 10.50
N PHE A 382 5.71 26.96 9.81
CA PHE A 382 6.51 25.87 10.37
C PHE A 382 8.02 26.08 10.13
N PRO A 383 8.86 25.70 11.11
CA PRO A 383 10.31 25.86 11.00
C PRO A 383 10.88 24.97 9.88
N SER A 384 11.67 25.59 9.00
CA SER A 384 12.46 24.90 7.99
C SER A 384 13.94 25.11 8.25
N ILE A 385 14.63 24.04 8.64
CA ILE A 385 16.05 24.05 8.99
C ILE A 385 16.86 23.43 7.87
N TRP A 386 17.99 24.04 7.57
CA TRP A 386 18.97 23.58 6.60
C TRP A 386 20.28 23.26 7.31
N VAL A 387 20.83 22.09 7.01
CA VAL A 387 22.14 21.64 7.48
C VAL A 387 23.09 21.66 6.30
N ARG A 388 24.22 22.36 6.46
CA ARG A 388 25.34 22.25 5.54
C ARG A 388 26.36 21.27 6.10
N ALA A 389 26.57 20.16 5.39
CA ALA A 389 27.60 19.17 5.69
C ALA A 389 28.56 19.08 4.49
N GLY A 390 29.82 19.49 4.68
CA GLY A 390 30.76 19.68 3.57
C GLY A 390 30.25 20.74 2.59
N SER A 391 30.18 20.39 1.30
CA SER A 391 29.67 21.25 0.23
C SER A 391 28.16 21.13 -0.02
N ARG A 392 27.45 20.29 0.74
CA ARG A 392 26.04 19.97 0.47
C ARG A 392 25.09 20.54 1.51
N TRP A 393 23.87 20.79 1.04
CA TRP A 393 22.77 21.35 1.81
C TRP A 393 21.62 20.35 1.93
N TYR A 394 21.16 20.16 3.16
CA TYR A 394 20.09 19.23 3.49
C TYR A 394 19.02 19.98 4.26
N GLY A 395 17.85 20.14 3.65
CA GLY A 395 16.70 20.81 4.27
C GLY A 395 15.80 19.82 5.00
N GLY A 396 15.18 20.27 6.08
CA GLY A 396 14.14 19.57 6.82
C GLY A 396 13.09 20.55 7.33
N THR A 397 11.82 20.27 7.06
CA THR A 397 10.69 21.02 7.64
C THR A 397 10.02 20.15 8.68
N GLY A 398 9.80 20.69 9.87
CA GLY A 398 9.24 19.95 10.99
C GLY A 398 8.11 20.70 11.69
N LEU A 399 7.35 19.97 12.51
CA LEU A 399 6.27 20.56 13.32
C LEU A 399 6.79 21.46 14.46
N ASN A 400 8.10 21.38 14.73
CA ASN A 400 8.87 22.26 15.59
C ASN A 400 10.35 22.23 15.17
N ARG A 401 11.17 23.10 15.77
CA ARG A 401 12.60 23.26 15.42
C ARG A 401 13.41 21.97 15.63
N THR A 402 13.19 21.25 16.73
CA THR A 402 13.88 19.97 16.99
C THR A 402 13.62 18.96 15.88
N LEU A 403 12.35 18.78 15.48
CA LEU A 403 11.98 17.85 14.41
C LEU A 403 12.52 18.30 13.03
N ALA A 404 12.50 19.60 12.74
CA ALA A 404 13.07 20.15 11.51
C ALA A 404 14.58 19.87 11.41
N LEU A 405 15.31 20.13 12.50
CA LEU A 405 16.74 19.84 12.60
C LEU A 405 17.02 18.34 12.50
N ARG A 406 16.25 17.51 13.23
CA ARG A 406 16.38 16.05 13.22
C ARG A 406 16.27 15.50 11.80
N MET A 407 15.27 15.95 11.04
CA MET A 407 15.08 15.55 9.64
C MET A 407 16.23 16.00 8.72
N ALA A 408 16.71 17.24 8.87
CA ALA A 408 17.83 17.76 8.08
C ALA A 408 19.12 16.98 8.34
N LEU A 409 19.44 16.72 9.61
CA LEU A 409 20.61 15.93 10.00
C LEU A 409 20.50 14.47 9.53
N GLN A 410 19.33 13.84 9.68
CA GLN A 410 19.11 12.47 9.25
C GLN A 410 19.31 12.32 7.73
N ARG A 411 18.76 13.25 6.93
CA ARG A 411 18.95 13.27 5.47
C ARG A 411 20.41 13.40 5.07
N ALA A 412 21.17 14.25 5.76
CA ALA A 412 22.60 14.41 5.53
C ALA A 412 23.36 13.10 5.77
N ILE A 413 23.03 12.38 6.84
CA ILE A 413 23.66 11.10 7.17
C ILE A 413 23.26 10.02 6.16
N GLN A 414 21.98 9.92 5.81
CA GLN A 414 21.49 8.95 4.81
C GLN A 414 22.20 9.12 3.46
N ASP A 415 22.32 10.37 2.99
CA ASP A 415 23.02 10.68 1.74
C ASP A 415 24.51 10.30 1.81
N ALA A 416 25.18 10.59 2.94
CA ALA A 416 26.58 10.21 3.13
C ALA A 416 26.76 8.67 3.21
N GLN A 417 25.85 7.97 3.89
CA GLN A 417 25.85 6.51 4.04
C GLN A 417 25.56 5.80 2.70
N LEU A 418 24.67 6.36 1.87
CA LEU A 418 24.35 5.85 0.52
C LEU A 418 25.49 6.06 -0.49
N ARG A 419 26.25 7.15 -0.37
CA ARG A 419 27.42 7.41 -1.21
C ARG A 419 28.60 6.50 -0.90
N GLY A 420 28.77 6.11 0.37
CA GLY A 420 29.70 5.04 0.75
C GLY A 420 29.40 3.71 0.05
N ALA A 421 28.15 3.52 -0.40
CA ALA A 421 27.68 2.36 -1.16
C ALA A 421 27.64 2.57 -2.69
N GLY A 422 28.16 3.70 -3.22
CA GLY A 422 28.34 3.91 -4.66
C GLY A 422 27.16 4.54 -5.42
N THR A 423 26.17 5.11 -4.72
CA THR A 423 24.97 5.71 -5.34
C THR A 423 25.00 7.24 -5.30
N VAL A 424 24.74 7.88 -6.45
CA VAL A 424 24.72 9.35 -6.62
C VAL A 424 23.30 9.87 -6.48
N THR A 425 23.03 10.63 -5.43
CA THR A 425 21.78 11.36 -5.21
C THR A 425 21.93 12.86 -5.51
N ALA A 426 20.87 13.40 -6.11
CA ALA A 426 20.78 14.70 -6.77
C ALA A 426 21.14 15.89 -5.86
N GLU A 427 21.89 16.81 -6.44
CA GLU A 427 22.42 17.99 -5.79
C GLU A 427 21.36 19.08 -5.73
N CYS A 428 21.04 19.55 -4.53
CA CYS A 428 20.36 20.82 -4.36
C CYS A 428 21.44 21.87 -4.15
N GLU A 429 21.97 22.42 -5.25
CA GLU A 429 22.84 23.58 -5.22
C GLU A 429 22.01 24.81 -4.85
N THR A 430 21.92 25.11 -3.56
CA THR A 430 21.57 26.46 -3.10
C THR A 430 22.85 27.10 -2.60
N THR A 431 23.48 27.91 -3.46
CA THR A 431 24.48 28.88 -3.02
C THR A 431 23.79 29.90 -2.12
N PRO A 432 24.27 30.15 -0.89
CA PRO A 432 23.80 31.29 -0.13
C PRO A 432 24.11 32.56 -0.94
N ALA A 433 23.15 33.48 -1.00
CA ALA A 433 23.51 34.86 -1.30
C ALA A 433 24.34 35.34 -0.12
N ASP A 434 25.52 35.89 -0.39
CA ASP A 434 26.33 36.61 0.60
C ASP A 434 25.46 37.70 1.21
N GLY A 435 24.85 37.40 2.35
CA GLY A 435 24.15 38.36 3.16
C GLY A 435 25.22 39.19 3.84
N GLU A 436 25.42 40.42 3.38
CA GLU A 436 26.01 41.50 4.16
C GLU A 436 25.10 41.75 5.37
N GLY A 437 25.22 40.90 6.39
CA GLY A 437 24.69 41.12 7.73
C GLY A 437 25.86 41.45 8.63
N ASP A 438 25.68 42.45 9.50
CA ASP A 438 26.65 42.83 10.53
C ASP A 438 27.23 41.58 11.23
N GLU A 439 28.50 41.65 11.64
CA GLU A 439 29.19 40.67 12.51
C GLU A 439 28.55 40.54 13.91
N ASP A 440 27.27 40.90 14.02
CA ASP A 440 26.42 40.78 15.19
C ASP A 440 26.17 39.30 15.52
N GLU A 441 26.20 39.04 16.82
CA GLU A 441 26.13 37.76 17.51
C GLU A 441 25.23 36.71 16.81
N VAL A 442 25.83 35.71 16.16
CA VAL A 442 25.09 34.56 15.60
C VAL A 442 24.28 33.92 16.73
N PRO A 443 22.94 33.84 16.61
CA PRO A 443 22.07 33.40 17.69
C PRO A 443 22.30 31.92 18.01
N LEU A 444 22.05 31.56 19.27
CA LEU A 444 22.08 30.19 19.74
C LEU A 444 20.75 29.48 19.49
N LEU A 445 20.82 28.31 18.87
CA LEU A 445 19.70 27.39 18.72
C LEU A 445 19.82 26.28 19.78
N ASP A 446 19.07 26.41 20.86
CA ASP A 446 18.90 25.33 21.83
C ASP A 446 17.91 24.29 21.31
N VAL A 447 18.30 23.02 21.37
CA VAL A 447 17.54 21.88 20.86
C VAL A 447 16.98 21.09 22.03
N GLU A 448 15.72 21.38 22.33
CA GLU A 448 14.98 20.71 23.39
C GLU A 448 14.53 19.30 22.99
N GLU A 449 14.32 18.45 23.98
CA GLU A 449 13.64 17.17 23.79
C GLU A 449 12.23 17.42 23.24
N THR A 450 11.79 16.56 22.33
CA THR A 450 10.52 16.76 21.63
C THR A 450 9.65 15.51 21.68
N GLU A 451 8.35 15.76 21.67
CA GLU A 451 7.31 14.76 21.65
C GLU A 451 7.38 13.91 20.37
N GLU A 452 7.00 12.64 20.48
CA GLU A 452 6.92 11.73 19.33
C GLU A 452 5.73 12.07 18.41
N MET A 453 5.71 11.48 17.21
CA MET A 453 4.68 11.75 16.20
C MET A 453 3.27 11.36 16.67
N ASN A 454 3.14 10.42 17.60
CA ASN A 454 1.86 10.01 18.19
C ASN A 454 1.32 10.98 19.26
N SER A 455 2.03 12.06 19.58
CA SER A 455 1.65 12.97 20.66
C SER A 455 0.52 13.93 20.27
N VAL A 456 -0.54 13.93 21.08
CA VAL A 456 -1.65 14.90 20.98
C VAL A 456 -1.17 16.33 21.21
N ARG A 457 -0.13 16.54 22.03
CA ARG A 457 0.43 17.88 22.28
C ARG A 457 1.08 18.46 21.03
N LEU A 458 1.78 17.61 20.27
CA LEU A 458 2.38 17.99 18.99
C LEU A 458 1.29 18.38 17.99
N THR A 459 0.23 17.57 17.90
CA THR A 459 -0.97 17.86 17.09
C THR A 459 -1.60 19.21 17.46
N ALA A 460 -1.85 19.44 18.75
CA ALA A 460 -2.43 20.70 19.24
C ALA A 460 -1.52 21.92 18.95
N SER A 461 -0.21 21.74 18.97
CA SER A 461 0.74 22.80 18.58
C SER A 461 0.68 23.09 17.09
N ALA A 462 0.64 22.06 16.25
CA ALA A 462 0.57 22.21 14.81
C ALA A 462 -0.73 22.89 14.35
N LEU A 463 -1.87 22.53 14.94
CA LEU A 463 -3.16 23.18 14.66
C LEU A 463 -3.13 24.67 15.02
N ARG A 464 -2.51 25.05 16.16
CA ARG A 464 -2.35 26.47 16.53
C ARG A 464 -1.46 27.23 15.54
N ILE A 465 -0.41 26.61 15.00
CA ILE A 465 0.44 27.23 13.99
C ILE A 465 -0.35 27.49 12.71
N LEU A 466 -1.12 26.50 12.24
CA LEU A 466 -1.97 26.65 11.05
C LEU A 466 -3.00 27.78 11.22
N ASP A 467 -3.68 27.84 12.37
CA ASP A 467 -4.67 28.88 12.69
C ASP A 467 -4.02 30.27 12.75
N ALA A 468 -2.89 30.41 13.44
CA ALA A 468 -2.15 31.67 13.54
C ALA A 468 -1.66 32.20 12.17
N ASN A 469 -1.39 31.30 11.23
CA ASN A 469 -0.95 31.62 9.87
C ASN A 469 -2.10 31.63 8.85
N ARG A 470 -3.36 31.55 9.30
CA ARG A 470 -4.57 31.57 8.45
C ARG A 470 -4.56 30.50 7.35
N VAL A 471 -3.99 29.33 7.64
CA VAL A 471 -3.97 28.19 6.73
C VAL A 471 -5.25 27.39 6.95
N ARG A 472 -6.09 27.29 5.92
CA ARG A 472 -7.27 26.45 5.96
C ARG A 472 -6.86 24.99 5.83
N LEU A 473 -7.20 24.21 6.83
CA LEU A 473 -6.96 22.78 6.91
C LEU A 473 -8.25 22.01 6.63
N SER A 474 -8.23 21.13 5.64
CA SER A 474 -9.27 20.11 5.44
C SER A 474 -8.67 18.72 5.61
N ILE A 475 -9.35 17.86 6.39
CA ILE A 475 -8.89 16.52 6.74
C ILE A 475 -9.88 15.51 6.17
N PHE A 476 -9.37 14.43 5.61
CA PHE A 476 -10.18 13.35 5.05
C PHE A 476 -9.67 12.01 5.55
N ASP A 477 -10.59 11.09 5.86
CA ASP A 477 -10.31 9.69 6.05
C ASP A 477 -10.04 9.02 4.70
N LEU A 478 -8.83 8.49 4.55
CA LEU A 478 -8.33 7.80 3.37
C LEU A 478 -8.28 6.27 3.53
N ALA A 479 -8.82 5.71 4.62
CA ALA A 479 -8.88 4.27 4.84
C ALA A 479 -9.90 3.60 3.90
N ALA A 480 -9.55 3.50 2.62
CA ALA A 480 -10.43 3.03 1.55
C ALA A 480 -10.77 1.54 1.66
N GLU A 481 -9.86 0.75 2.23
CA GLU A 481 -9.92 -0.70 2.28
C GLU A 481 -10.11 -1.24 3.71
N PRO A 482 -10.67 -2.44 3.89
CA PRO A 482 -11.06 -2.93 5.22
C PRO A 482 -9.85 -3.01 6.15
N PHE A 483 -8.72 -3.54 5.64
CA PHE A 483 -7.48 -3.64 6.42
C PHE A 483 -6.95 -2.27 6.87
N LEU A 484 -7.18 -1.19 6.11
CA LEU A 484 -6.75 0.15 6.50
C LEU A 484 -7.55 0.68 7.69
N LYS A 485 -8.84 0.31 7.78
CA LYS A 485 -9.73 0.70 8.89
C LYS A 485 -9.53 -0.18 10.12
N GLU A 486 -9.29 -1.46 9.89
CA GLU A 486 -9.24 -2.47 10.94
C GLU A 486 -7.86 -2.50 11.63
N GLU A 487 -6.77 -2.29 10.89
CA GLU A 487 -5.40 -2.52 11.39
C GLU A 487 -4.69 -1.22 11.82
N PHE A 488 -5.08 -0.06 11.29
CA PHE A 488 -4.45 1.24 11.60
C PHE A 488 -5.36 2.11 12.48
N GLY A 489 -4.75 3.00 13.26
CA GLY A 489 -5.51 3.97 14.05
C GLY A 489 -6.15 5.05 13.18
N ALA A 490 -5.45 5.48 12.13
CA ALA A 490 -6.01 6.27 11.04
C ALA A 490 -5.11 6.28 9.81
N VAL A 491 -5.72 6.57 8.66
CA VAL A 491 -5.02 6.92 7.42
C VAL A 491 -5.66 8.19 6.89
N LEU A 492 -4.91 9.30 6.91
CA LEU A 492 -5.46 10.64 6.70
C LEU A 492 -4.86 11.31 5.46
N GLY A 493 -5.71 12.06 4.76
CA GLY A 493 -5.35 12.97 3.68
C GLY A 493 -5.62 14.40 4.10
N LEU A 494 -4.67 15.30 3.83
CA LEU A 494 -4.75 16.71 4.15
C LEU A 494 -4.75 17.56 2.89
N LEU A 495 -5.60 18.59 2.89
CA LEU A 495 -5.54 19.72 1.98
C LEU A 495 -5.22 20.98 2.79
N LEU A 496 -4.15 21.66 2.41
CA LEU A 496 -3.74 22.94 2.99
C LEU A 496 -3.95 24.05 1.95
N GLU A 497 -4.77 25.03 2.28
CA GLU A 497 -5.00 26.22 1.44
C GLU A 497 -4.56 27.46 2.22
N GLU A 498 -3.74 28.31 1.62
CA GLU A 498 -3.45 29.63 2.18
C GLU A 498 -4.72 30.49 2.10
N GLY A 499 -5.09 31.14 3.21
CA GLY A 499 -6.15 32.14 3.18
C GLY A 499 -5.74 33.30 2.26
N THR A 500 -6.49 33.52 1.18
CA THR A 500 -6.40 34.75 0.38
C THR A 500 -6.82 35.93 1.24
N GLU A 501 -5.99 36.99 1.27
CA GLU A 501 -6.30 38.29 1.92
C GLU A 501 -7.58 38.94 1.40
#